data_AF-A0A542YEZ5-F1
#
_entry.id   AF-A0A542YEZ5-F1
#
_cell.length_a   1.000
_cell.length_b   1.000
_cell.length_c   1.000
_cell.angle_alpha   90.00
_cell.angle_beta   90.00
_cell.angle_gamma   90.00
#
_symmetry.space_group_name_H-M   'P 1'
#
loop_
_entity.id
_entity.type
_entity.pdbx_description
1 polymer ?
#
loop_
_entity_poly.entity_id
_entity_poly.type
_entity_poly.pdbx_seq_one_letter_code
_entity_poly.pdbx_strand_id
1 'polypeptide(L)' 'MTLTAIISPIRDGRATGRAETAEISADGADYGAAKVALQGLVPQGWRMLAIRYD' A
#
# COMPACT_ATOMS: atom_id res chain seq x y z
N MET A 1 13.83 -8.20 -5.67
CA MET A 1 12.46 -8.20 -6.22
C MET A 1 11.73 -7.01 -5.64
N THR A 2 11.06 -6.22 -6.48
CA THR A 2 10.43 -4.96 -6.07
C THR A 2 8.92 -5.09 -6.19
N LEU A 3 8.21 -4.73 -5.13
CA LEU A 3 6.76 -4.63 -5.13
C LEU A 3 6.35 -3.18 -4.97
N THR A 4 5.34 -2.76 -5.72
CA THR A 4 4.68 -1.47 -5.53
C THR A 4 3.25 -1.70 -5.08
N ALA A 5 2.80 -1.00 -4.05
CA ALA A 5 1.42 -1.06 -3.58
C ALA A 5 0.72 0.28 -3.72
N ILE A 6 -0.56 0.23 -4.07
CA ILE A 6 -1.47 1.37 -3.97
C ILE A 6 -2.10 1.33 -2.59
N ILE A 7 -2.00 2.43 -1.85
CA ILE A 7 -2.58 2.59 -0.52
C ILE A 7 -3.58 3.75 -0.49
N SER A 8 -4.50 3.71 0.47
CA SER A 8 -5.49 4.78 0.67
C SER A 8 -5.86 4.92 2.15
N PRO A 9 -6.22 6.12 2.63
CA PRO A 9 -6.74 6.30 3.98
C PRO A 9 -8.03 5.51 4.22
N ILE A 10 -8.16 4.94 5.41
CA ILE A 10 -9.40 4.36 5.93
C ILE A 10 -10.28 5.53 6.36
N ARG A 11 -11.31 5.86 5.56
CA ARG A 11 -12.27 6.91 5.90
C ARG A 11 -13.50 6.31 6.57
N ASP A 12 -13.90 6.91 7.69
CA ASP A 12 -15.13 6.55 8.40
C ASP A 12 -16.32 7.22 7.71
N GLY A 13 -17.09 6.43 6.95
CA GLY A 13 -18.50 6.67 6.62
C GLY A 13 -18.94 7.90 5.81
N ARG A 14 -18.10 8.89 5.49
CA ARG A 14 -18.50 10.09 4.73
C ARG A 14 -17.50 10.49 3.65
N ALA A 15 -17.47 9.78 2.53
CA ALA A 15 -16.67 10.20 1.37
C ALA A 15 -17.50 11.10 0.45
N THR A 16 -17.31 12.42 0.55
CA THR A 16 -17.84 13.42 -0.41
C THR A 16 -16.75 13.97 -1.33
N GLY A 17 -15.66 13.23 -1.56
CA GLY A 17 -14.55 13.68 -2.40
C GLY A 17 -13.70 12.53 -2.95
N ARG A 18 -12.93 12.82 -4.00
CA ARG A 18 -12.02 11.90 -4.70
C ARG A 18 -11.19 11.10 -3.69
N ALA A 19 -11.14 9.77 -3.86
CA ALA A 19 -10.34 8.90 -3.00
C ALA A 19 -8.87 9.31 -3.09
N GLU A 20 -8.25 9.59 -1.94
CA GLU A 20 -6.83 9.85 -1.85
C GLU A 20 -6.10 8.51 -1.94
N THR A 21 -5.21 8.39 -2.91
CA THR A 21 -4.39 7.18 -3.13
C THR A 21 -2.93 7.58 -3.24
N ALA A 22 -2.04 6.76 -2.70
CA ALA A 22 -0.59 6.90 -2.86
C ALA A 22 0.03 5.59 -3.31
N GLU A 23 1.20 5.67 -3.95
CA GLU A 23 2.02 4.50 -4.27
C GLU A 23 3.19 4.40 -3.28
N ILE A 24 3.46 3.19 -2.80
CA ILE A 24 4.65 2.87 -2.00
C ILE A 24 5.36 1.67 -2.60
N SER A 25 6.68 1.63 -2.52
CA SER A 25 7.48 0.54 -3.07
C SER A 25 8.42 -0.03 -2.02
N ALA A 26 8.62 -1.34 -2.05
CA ALA A 26 9.60 -2.01 -1.21
C ALA A 26 10.30 -3.14 -1.96
N ASP A 27 11.57 -3.31 -1.61
CA ASP A 27 12.41 -4.39 -2.12
C ASP A 27 12.46 -5.55 -1.13
N GLY A 28 12.61 -6.76 -1.67
CA GLY A 28 12.83 -7.98 -0.91
C GLY A 28 13.57 -9.04 -1.72
N ALA A 29 14.09 -10.04 -1.02
CA ALA A 29 14.73 -11.20 -1.63
C ALA A 29 13.74 -12.04 -2.46
N ASP A 30 12.48 -12.07 -2.04
CA ASP A 30 11.36 -12.76 -2.69
C ASP A 30 10.05 -11.98 -2.45
N TYR A 31 8.94 -12.47 -3.02
CA TYR A 31 7.62 -11.86 -2.89
C TYR A 31 7.18 -11.71 -1.42
N GLY A 32 7.42 -12.72 -0.60
CA GLY A 32 7.06 -12.71 0.82
C GLY A 32 7.82 -11.63 1.58
N ALA A 33 9.14 -11.58 1.39
CA ALA A 33 10.00 -10.56 2.00
C ALA A 33 9.59 -9.13 1.57
N ALA A 34 9.37 -8.91 0.27
CA ALA A 34 8.96 -7.60 -0.25
C ALA A 34 7.56 -7.20 0.25
N LYS A 35 6.64 -8.16 0.40
CA LYS A 35 5.29 -7.92 0.93
C LYS A 35 5.31 -7.53 2.40
N VAL A 36 6.13 -8.18 3.22
CA VAL A 36 6.33 -7.82 4.64
C VAL A 36 6.90 -6.41 4.73
N ALA A 37 7.89 -6.07 3.90
CA ALA A 37 8.46 -4.73 3.84
C ALA A 37 7.40 -3.69 3.44
N LEU A 38 6.57 -3.96 2.42
CA LEU A 38 5.46 -3.09 2.03
C LEU A 38 4.46 -2.87 3.17
N GLN A 39 4.10 -3.91 3.92
CA GLN A 39 3.19 -3.80 5.05
C GLN A 39 3.73 -2.86 6.14
N GLY A 40 5.05 -2.89 6.37
CA GLY A 40 5.71 -1.98 7.31
C GLY A 40 5.73 -0.51 6.87
N LEU A 41 5.55 -0.24 5.57
CA LEU A 41 5.50 1.11 5.00
C LEU A 41 4.09 1.71 4.96
N VAL A 42 3.03 0.91 5.20
CA VAL A 42 1.66 1.41 5.22
C VAL A 42 1.45 2.30 6.45
N PRO A 43 1.10 3.60 6.27
CA PRO A 43 0.85 4.48 7.40
C PRO A 43 -0.33 4.00 8.27
N GLN A 44 -0.34 4.38 9.54
CA GLN A 44 -1.49 4.11 10.40
C GLN A 44 -2.76 4.77 9.84
N GLY A 45 -3.88 4.06 9.91
CA GLY A 45 -5.14 4.55 9.34
C GLY A 45 -5.19 4.49 7.82
N TRP A 46 -4.22 3.84 7.15
CA TRP A 46 -4.26 3.54 5.73
C TRP A 46 -4.44 2.04 5.51
N ARG A 47 -4.91 1.67 4.32
CA ARG A 47 -5.03 0.29 3.86
C ARG A 47 -4.41 0.12 2.49
N MET A 48 -3.98 -1.10 2.21
CA MET A 48 -3.50 -1.50 0.90
C MET A 48 -4.67 -1.89 0.00
N LEU A 49 -4.69 -1.38 -1.22
CA LEU A 49 -5.75 -1.63 -2.21
C LEU A 49 -5.31 -2.64 -3.28
N ALA A 50 -4.07 -2.53 -3.73
CA ALA A 50 -3.50 -3.39 -4.76
C ALA A 50 -1.98 -3.49 -4.61
N ILE A 51 -1.40 -4.60 -5.05
CA ILE A 51 0.05 -4.80 -5.17
C ILE A 51 0.35 -5.15 -6.62
N ARG A 52 1.34 -4.47 -7.21
CA ARG A 52 1.96 -4.82 -8.50
C ARG A 52 3.41 -5.25 -8.27
N TYR A 53 3.87 -6.18 -9.09
CA TYR A 53 5.27 -6.59 -9.16
C TYR A 53 5.79 -6.22 -10.56
N ASP A 54 7.05 -5.81 -10.62
CA ASP A 54 7.80 -5.59 -11.87
C ASP A 54 8.91 -6.63 -11.99
#